data_AF-A0A969XK35-F1
#
_entry.id   AF-A0A969XK35-F1
#
_cell.length_a   1.000
_cell.length_b   1.000
_cell.length_c   1.000
_cell.angle_alpha   90.00
_cell.angle_beta   90.00
_cell.angle_gamma   90.00
#
_symmetry.space_group_name_H-M   'P 1'
#
loop_
_entity.id
_entity.type
_entity.pdbx_description
1 polymer ?
#
loop_
_entity_poly.entity_id
_entity_poly.type
_entity_poly.pdbx_seq_one_letter_code
_entity_poly.pdbx_strand_id
1 'polypeptide(L)'
;MTTYGRTLASSRALGLVLALTAGLTIPTLGLPQWITGPLVNALLFLTALRLGVSGAMVVGLVTPLAAVLRGVLPLPLLVMTPFIALGNATLVGVFGTLRGRNPRLAVGAAALAKFALLSATVTLLVARPLSLAIGGSAQVVALPAAMVEMMRWPQLATALIGGAIALGTDALIARRAEGQD
;
A
#
# COMPACT_ATOMS: atom_id res chain seq x y z
N MET A 1 27.07 -2.38 25.62
CA MET A 1 26.56 -1.93 24.30
C MET A 1 25.75 -3.01 23.54
N THR A 2 25.67 -4.26 24.03
CA THR A 2 25.05 -5.41 23.34
C THR A 2 23.57 -5.67 23.71
N THR A 3 23.11 -5.29 24.90
CA THR A 3 21.70 -5.50 25.32
C THR A 3 20.74 -4.49 24.69
N TYR A 4 21.13 -3.21 24.64
CA TYR A 4 20.30 -2.13 24.09
C TYR A 4 20.02 -2.29 22.59
N GLY A 5 21.04 -2.70 21.82
CA GLY A 5 20.88 -2.97 20.38
C GLY A 5 19.96 -4.15 20.08
N ARG A 6 19.93 -5.18 20.95
CA ARG A 6 19.02 -6.32 20.83
C ARG A 6 17.57 -5.90 21.11
N THR A 7 17.32 -5.12 22.16
CA THR A 7 15.97 -4.63 22.50
C THR A 7 15.39 -3.76 21.39
N LEU A 8 16.18 -2.84 20.82
CA LEU A 8 15.74 -1.97 19.73
C LEU A 8 15.43 -2.75 18.45
N ALA A 9 16.25 -3.75 18.12
CA ALA A 9 16.02 -4.63 16.98
C ALA A 9 14.74 -5.47 17.15
N SER A 10 14.49 -5.99 18.35
CA SER A 10 13.26 -6.73 18.69
C SER A 10 12.00 -5.85 18.57
N SER A 11 12.05 -4.59 19.00
CA SER A 11 10.92 -3.66 18.85
C SER A 11 10.59 -3.34 17.39
N ARG A 12 11.61 -3.19 16.53
CA ARG A 12 11.41 -2.96 15.09
C ARG A 12 10.87 -4.20 14.38
N ALA A 13 11.37 -5.38 14.74
CA ALA A 13 10.89 -6.65 14.20
C ALA A 13 9.41 -6.87 14.57
N LEU A 14 9.05 -6.65 15.83
CA LEU A 14 7.65 -6.71 16.28
C LEU A 14 6.76 -5.73 15.50
N GLY A 15 7.21 -4.48 15.36
CA GLY A 15 6.47 -3.47 14.58
C GLY A 15 6.25 -3.90 13.13
N LEU A 16 7.25 -4.53 12.50
CA LEU A 16 7.13 -5.01 11.12
C LEU A 16 6.17 -6.20 11.03
N VAL A 17 6.22 -7.13 11.98
CA VAL A 17 5.25 -8.24 12.05
C VAL A 17 3.83 -7.69 12.16
N LEU A 18 3.59 -6.73 13.05
CA LEU A 18 2.28 -6.09 13.21
C LEU A 18 1.84 -5.39 11.92
N ALA A 19 2.74 -4.70 11.24
CA ALA A 19 2.44 -4.03 9.98
C ALA A 19 2.11 -5.02 8.86
N LEU A 20 2.82 -6.15 8.78
CA LEU A 20 2.54 -7.22 7.82
C LEU A 20 1.20 -7.89 8.11
N THR A 21 0.92 -8.19 9.37
CA THR A 21 -0.37 -8.74 9.81
C THR A 21 -1.49 -7.77 9.43
N ALA A 22 -1.37 -6.48 9.77
CA ALA A 22 -2.34 -5.45 9.41
C ALA A 22 -2.52 -5.33 7.89
N GLY A 23 -1.43 -5.39 7.13
CA GLY A 23 -1.45 -5.31 5.67
C GLY A 23 -2.19 -6.47 5.00
N LEU A 24 -2.19 -7.64 5.63
CA LEU A 24 -2.94 -8.81 5.17
C LEU A 24 -4.38 -8.86 5.71
N THR A 25 -4.63 -8.33 6.91
CA THR A 25 -5.95 -8.40 7.53
C THR A 25 -6.89 -7.29 7.08
N ILE A 26 -6.42 -6.05 6.92
CA ILE A 26 -7.28 -4.91 6.54
C ILE A 26 -8.09 -5.21 5.26
N PRO A 27 -7.49 -5.73 4.17
CA PRO A 27 -8.26 -6.04 2.95
C PRO A 27 -9.19 -7.25 3.11
N THR A 28 -8.91 -8.18 4.03
CA THR A 28 -9.76 -9.37 4.25
C THR A 28 -11.02 -9.07 5.07
N LEU A 29 -11.09 -7.92 5.74
CA LEU A 29 -12.29 -7.49 6.47
C LEU A 29 -13.52 -7.24 5.56
N GLY A 30 -13.32 -7.08 4.25
CA GLY A 30 -14.42 -6.86 3.30
C GLY A 30 -15.08 -5.49 3.43
N LEU A 31 -14.35 -4.52 3.97
CA LEU A 31 -14.81 -3.14 4.08
C LEU A 31 -14.92 -2.49 2.69
N PRO A 32 -15.80 -1.49 2.52
CA PRO A 32 -15.88 -0.70 1.30
C PRO A 32 -14.52 -0.10 0.91
N GLN A 33 -14.24 0.02 -0.40
CA GLN A 33 -12.95 0.49 -0.90
C GLN A 33 -12.56 1.89 -0.40
N TRP A 34 -13.54 2.77 -0.17
CA TRP A 34 -13.32 4.11 0.37
C TRP A 34 -12.89 4.10 1.85
N ILE A 35 -12.97 2.95 2.53
CA ILE A 35 -12.43 2.71 3.88
C ILE A 35 -11.13 1.89 3.79
N THR A 36 -11.14 0.79 3.04
CA THR A 36 -9.98 -0.11 2.89
C THR A 36 -8.77 0.61 2.30
N GLY A 37 -8.97 1.38 1.23
CA GLY A 37 -7.91 2.10 0.54
C GLY A 37 -7.15 3.08 1.45
N PRO A 38 -7.83 4.00 2.16
CA PRO A 38 -7.15 4.91 3.08
C PRO A 38 -6.42 4.20 4.21
N LEU A 39 -6.99 3.13 4.78
CA LEU A 39 -6.35 2.37 5.85
C LEU A 39 -5.06 1.69 5.39
N VAL A 40 -5.07 1.04 4.21
CA VAL A 40 -3.87 0.43 3.65
C VAL A 40 -2.80 1.50 3.34
N ASN A 41 -3.17 2.61 2.71
CA ASN A 41 -2.19 3.67 2.42
C ASN A 41 -1.64 4.30 3.71
N ALA A 42 -2.49 4.52 4.74
CA ALA A 42 -2.06 5.02 6.03
C ALA A 42 -1.05 4.08 6.70
N LEU A 43 -1.32 2.78 6.68
CA LEU A 43 -0.40 1.76 7.14
C LEU A 43 0.96 1.88 6.44
N LEU A 44 0.99 1.97 5.11
CA LEU A 44 2.24 2.08 4.35
C LEU A 44 3.04 3.33 4.69
N PHE A 45 2.39 4.50 4.74
CA PHE A 45 3.07 5.74 5.12
C PHE A 45 3.58 5.69 6.56
N LEU A 46 2.79 5.18 7.50
CA LEU A 46 3.17 5.08 8.91
C LEU A 46 4.30 4.06 9.11
N THR A 47 4.26 2.91 8.43
CA THR A 47 5.37 1.96 8.39
C THR A 47 6.62 2.64 7.84
N ALA A 48 6.51 3.46 6.79
CA ALA A 48 7.65 4.14 6.22
C ALA A 48 8.27 5.13 7.21
N LEU A 49 7.43 5.89 7.93
CA LEU A 49 7.85 6.86 8.96
C LEU A 49 8.56 6.17 10.14
N ARG A 50 7.96 5.10 10.69
CA ARG A 50 8.40 4.49 11.97
C ARG A 50 9.41 3.37 11.80
N LEU A 51 9.25 2.56 10.75
CA LEU A 51 10.03 1.32 10.53
C LEU A 51 11.00 1.43 9.35
N GLY A 52 10.86 2.49 8.54
CA GLY A 52 11.72 2.78 7.40
C GLY A 52 11.12 2.34 6.07
N VAL A 53 11.69 2.88 4.98
CA VAL A 53 11.20 2.67 3.61
C VAL A 53 11.23 1.20 3.22
N SER A 54 12.30 0.48 3.54
CA SER A 54 12.43 -0.95 3.20
C SER A 54 11.35 -1.81 3.85
N GLY A 55 11.04 -1.57 5.14
CA GLY A 55 9.96 -2.27 5.83
C GLY A 55 8.60 -1.99 5.20
N ALA A 56 8.34 -0.73 4.85
CA ALA A 56 7.11 -0.33 4.18
C ALA A 56 6.99 -0.87 2.75
N MET A 57 8.09 -1.04 2.03
CA MET A 57 8.09 -1.70 0.72
C MET A 57 7.66 -3.16 0.85
N VAL A 58 8.22 -3.90 1.82
CA VAL A 58 7.82 -5.30 2.06
C VAL A 58 6.32 -5.39 2.38
N VAL A 59 5.82 -4.53 3.28
CA VAL A 59 4.37 -4.48 3.58
C VAL A 59 3.56 -4.13 2.33
N GLY A 60 4.00 -3.15 1.55
CA GLY A 60 3.34 -2.71 0.31
C GLY A 60 3.22 -3.79 -0.75
N LEU A 61 4.26 -4.62 -0.89
CA LEU A 61 4.27 -5.76 -1.81
C LEU A 61 3.35 -6.90 -1.36
N VAL A 62 3.21 -7.09 -0.04
CA VAL A 62 2.42 -8.18 0.54
C VAL A 62 0.93 -7.84 0.62
N THR A 63 0.56 -6.57 0.86
CA THR A 63 -0.85 -6.18 1.05
C THR A 63 -1.83 -6.65 -0.03
N PRO A 64 -1.52 -6.68 -1.34
CA PRO A 64 -2.48 -7.12 -2.36
C PRO A 64 -2.69 -8.63 -2.35
N LEU A 65 -1.78 -9.40 -1.74
CA LEU A 65 -1.91 -10.86 -1.57
C LEU A 65 -3.03 -11.23 -0.58
N ALA A 66 -3.51 -10.27 0.22
CA ALA A 66 -4.67 -10.45 1.09
C ALA A 66 -5.91 -10.97 0.33
N ALA A 67 -6.07 -10.60 -0.94
CA ALA A 67 -7.15 -11.10 -1.78
C ALA A 67 -7.04 -12.60 -2.08
N VAL A 68 -5.82 -13.14 -2.17
CA VAL A 68 -5.57 -14.59 -2.30
C VAL A 68 -6.07 -15.31 -1.05
N LEU A 69 -5.75 -14.77 0.13
CA LEU A 69 -6.15 -15.34 1.43
C LEU A 69 -7.66 -15.36 1.64
N ARG A 70 -8.40 -14.44 1.00
CA ARG A 70 -9.86 -14.41 1.04
C ARG A 70 -10.50 -15.58 0.27
N GLY A 71 -9.73 -16.35 -0.52
CA GLY A 71 -10.23 -17.45 -1.34
C GLY A 71 -11.07 -17.02 -2.55
N VAL A 72 -11.22 -15.71 -2.77
CA VAL A 72 -11.98 -15.11 -3.86
C VAL A 72 -11.02 -14.23 -4.66
N LEU A 73 -10.16 -14.86 -5.46
CA LEU A 73 -9.30 -14.12 -6.38
C LEU A 73 -9.80 -14.31 -7.81
N PRO A 74 -10.77 -13.50 -8.26
CA PRO A 74 -11.15 -13.53 -9.67
C PRO A 74 -9.91 -13.23 -10.52
N LEU A 75 -9.76 -13.92 -11.65
CA LEU A 75 -8.59 -13.84 -12.51
C LEU A 75 -8.16 -12.38 -12.87
N PRO A 76 -9.08 -11.43 -13.10
CA PRO A 76 -8.72 -10.01 -13.26
C PRO A 76 -7.98 -9.41 -12.07
N LEU A 77 -8.35 -9.78 -10.84
CA LEU A 77 -7.67 -9.32 -9.63
C LEU A 77 -6.29 -9.94 -9.50
N LEU A 78 -6.12 -11.21 -9.85
CA LEU A 78 -4.80 -11.85 -9.90
C LEU A 78 -3.86 -11.10 -10.86
N VAL A 79 -4.34 -10.72 -12.05
CA VAL A 79 -3.58 -9.93 -13.02
C VAL A 79 -3.20 -8.55 -12.46
N MET A 80 -4.10 -7.90 -11.72
CA MET A 80 -3.84 -6.58 -11.14
C MET A 80 -2.92 -6.61 -9.91
N THR A 81 -2.90 -7.69 -9.14
CA THR A 81 -2.08 -7.85 -7.92
C THR A 81 -0.62 -7.35 -8.05
N PRO A 82 0.18 -7.77 -9.05
CA PRO A 82 1.56 -7.29 -9.19
C PRO A 82 1.65 -5.78 -9.45
N PHE A 83 0.68 -5.20 -10.15
CA PHE A 83 0.65 -3.76 -10.40
C PHE A 83 0.21 -2.96 -9.18
N ILE A 84 -0.71 -3.49 -8.36
CA ILE A 84 -1.08 -2.89 -7.07
C ILE A 84 0.13 -2.91 -6.14
N ALA A 85 0.88 -4.02 -6.09
CA ALA A 85 2.11 -4.14 -5.33
C ALA A 85 3.16 -3.12 -5.80
N LEU A 86 3.32 -2.95 -7.12
CA LEU A 86 4.19 -1.94 -7.69
C LEU A 86 3.72 -0.51 -7.33
N GLY A 87 2.43 -0.22 -7.42
CA GLY A 87 1.87 1.08 -7.04
C GLY A 87 2.11 1.41 -5.55
N ASN A 88 2.01 0.42 -4.67
CA ASN A 88 2.36 0.55 -3.25
C ASN A 88 3.86 0.82 -3.05
N ALA A 89 4.72 0.08 -3.77
CA ALA A 89 6.17 0.30 -3.73
C ALA A 89 6.55 1.70 -4.24
N THR A 90 5.92 2.17 -5.32
CA THR A 90 6.08 3.54 -5.84
C THR A 90 5.67 4.58 -4.81
N LEU A 91 4.50 4.40 -4.17
CA LEU A 91 4.03 5.31 -3.12
C LEU A 91 5.05 5.43 -1.98
N VAL A 92 5.51 4.28 -1.46
CA VAL A 92 6.49 4.25 -0.37
C VAL A 92 7.84 4.82 -0.79
N GLY A 93 8.30 4.50 -2.01
CA GLY A 93 9.57 4.97 -2.55
C GLY A 93 9.59 6.49 -2.74
N VAL A 94 8.60 7.05 -3.43
CA VAL A 94 8.48 8.50 -3.66
C VAL A 94 8.31 9.25 -2.34
N PHE A 95 7.52 8.72 -1.42
CA PHE A 95 7.41 9.31 -0.09
C PHE A 95 8.75 9.31 0.65
N GLY A 96 9.44 8.17 0.64
CA GLY A 96 10.74 8.00 1.28
C GLY A 96 11.79 9.01 0.82
N THR A 97 11.83 9.30 -0.49
CA THR A 97 12.80 10.24 -1.07
C THR A 97 12.47 11.71 -0.78
N LEU A 98 11.19 12.07 -0.68
CA LEU A 98 10.76 13.46 -0.56
C LEU A 98 10.42 13.90 0.87
N ARG A 99 10.08 12.97 1.77
CA ARG A 99 9.59 13.29 3.13
C ARG A 99 10.57 14.12 3.96
N GLY A 100 11.87 13.99 3.72
CA GLY A 100 12.90 14.75 4.45
C GLY A 100 12.88 16.25 4.17
N ARG A 101 12.28 16.68 3.06
CA ARG A 101 12.08 18.10 2.73
C ARG A 101 10.75 18.62 3.25
N ASN A 102 9.66 17.94 2.89
CA ASN A 102 8.32 18.29 3.34
C ASN A 102 7.42 17.05 3.28
N PRO A 103 7.04 16.47 4.44
CA PRO A 103 6.22 15.26 4.50
C PRO A 103 4.86 15.40 3.81
N ARG A 104 4.25 16.59 3.84
CA ARG A 104 2.93 16.84 3.23
C ARG A 104 3.02 16.84 1.70
N LEU A 105 4.02 17.53 1.15
CA LEU A 105 4.28 17.52 -0.29
C LEU A 105 4.71 16.12 -0.76
N ALA A 106 5.47 15.39 0.06
CA ALA A 106 5.85 14.01 -0.23
C ALA A 106 4.64 13.08 -0.34
N VAL A 107 3.64 13.22 0.53
CA VAL A 107 2.36 12.49 0.41
C VAL A 107 1.68 12.81 -0.92
N GLY A 108 1.57 14.10 -1.28
CA GLY A 108 0.94 14.52 -2.54
C GLY A 108 1.65 13.93 -3.77
N ALA A 109 2.98 14.04 -3.83
CA ALA A 109 3.77 13.49 -4.91
C ALA A 109 3.69 11.96 -4.99
N ALA A 110 3.73 11.27 -3.84
CA ALA A 110 3.60 9.81 -3.78
C ALA A 110 2.22 9.33 -4.22
N ALA A 111 1.16 10.02 -3.81
CA ALA A 111 -0.21 9.73 -4.20
C ALA A 111 -0.41 9.91 -5.71
N LEU A 112 0.12 11.01 -6.28
CA LEU A 112 0.10 11.25 -7.73
C LEU A 112 0.88 10.20 -8.50
N ALA A 113 2.07 9.81 -8.04
CA ALA A 113 2.89 8.80 -8.69
C ALA A 113 2.20 7.43 -8.71
N LYS A 114 1.61 7.01 -7.57
CA LYS A 114 0.82 5.77 -7.49
C LYS A 114 -0.40 5.81 -8.40
N PHE A 115 -1.15 6.91 -8.37
CA PHE A 115 -2.31 7.12 -9.22
C PHE A 115 -1.94 7.05 -10.71
N ALA A 116 -0.89 7.76 -11.12
CA ALA A 116 -0.44 7.79 -12.51
C ALA A 116 -0.05 6.38 -12.97
N LEU A 117 0.70 5.64 -12.16
CA LEU A 117 1.08 4.26 -12.46
C LEU A 117 -0.15 3.36 -12.63
N LEU A 118 -1.04 3.32 -11.65
CA LEU A 118 -2.20 2.42 -11.69
C LEU A 118 -3.21 2.81 -12.78
N SER A 119 -3.43 4.11 -12.98
CA SER A 119 -4.31 4.61 -14.03
C SER A 119 -3.75 4.31 -15.43
N ALA A 120 -2.43 4.45 -15.63
CA ALA A 120 -1.79 4.09 -16.88
C ALA A 120 -1.83 2.58 -17.12
N THR A 121 -1.50 1.77 -16.11
CA THR A 121 -1.58 0.32 -16.17
C THR A 121 -2.97 -0.15 -16.55
N VAL A 122 -4.02 0.33 -15.86
CA VAL A 122 -5.37 -0.16 -16.12
C VAL A 122 -5.87 0.27 -17.50
N THR A 123 -5.50 1.48 -17.95
CA THR A 123 -5.80 1.96 -19.30
C THR A 123 -5.12 1.08 -20.36
N LEU A 124 -3.86 0.72 -20.13
CA LEU A 124 -3.10 -0.16 -21.02
C LEU A 124 -3.71 -1.57 -21.07
N LEU A 125 -4.07 -2.14 -19.93
CA LEU A 125 -4.65 -3.49 -19.85
C LEU A 125 -6.07 -3.56 -20.43
N VAL A 126 -6.83 -2.48 -20.41
CA VAL A 126 -8.11 -2.39 -21.14
C VAL A 126 -7.86 -2.32 -22.65
N ALA A 127 -6.90 -1.50 -23.09
CA ALA A 127 -6.58 -1.37 -24.51
C ALA A 127 -5.87 -2.60 -25.11
N ARG A 128 -5.08 -3.30 -24.28
CA ARG A 128 -4.30 -4.49 -24.63
C ARG A 128 -4.41 -5.53 -23.51
N PRO A 129 -5.53 -6.28 -23.48
CA PRO A 129 -5.75 -7.33 -22.49
C PRO A 129 -4.65 -8.40 -22.54
N LEU A 130 -4.29 -8.92 -21.37
CA LEU A 130 -3.35 -10.02 -21.28
C LEU A 130 -4.03 -11.35 -21.59
N SER A 131 -3.32 -12.21 -22.30
CA SER A 131 -3.70 -13.60 -22.53
C SER A 131 -2.87 -14.49 -21.62
N LEU A 132 -3.51 -15.21 -20.71
CA LEU A 132 -2.85 -16.16 -19.81
C LEU A 132 -3.12 -17.58 -20.26
N ALA A 133 -2.08 -18.41 -20.29
CA ALA A 133 -2.23 -19.84 -20.54
C ALA A 133 -2.61 -20.54 -19.23
N ILE A 134 -3.87 -20.94 -19.10
CA ILE A 134 -4.40 -21.61 -17.91
C ILE A 134 -4.95 -22.96 -18.36
N GLY A 135 -4.44 -24.05 -17.78
CA GLY A 135 -4.85 -25.41 -18.12
C GLY A 135 -4.59 -25.79 -19.59
N GLY A 136 -3.58 -25.21 -20.23
CA GLY A 136 -3.24 -25.47 -21.64
C GLY A 136 -4.05 -24.67 -22.67
N SER A 137 -4.94 -23.77 -22.22
CA SER A 137 -5.74 -22.90 -23.09
C SER A 137 -5.41 -21.42 -22.84
N ALA A 138 -5.35 -20.61 -23.91
CA ALA A 138 -5.16 -19.18 -23.78
C ALA A 138 -6.49 -18.49 -23.42
N GLN A 139 -6.51 -17.81 -22.28
CA GLN A 139 -7.66 -17.03 -21.81
C GLN A 139 -7.32 -15.55 -21.81
N VAL A 140 -8.08 -14.76 -22.55
CA VAL A 140 -7.99 -13.30 -22.53
C VAL A 140 -8.65 -12.79 -21.25
N VAL A 141 -7.89 -12.04 -20.44
CA VAL A 141 -8.38 -11.50 -19.18
C VAL A 141 -8.87 -10.08 -19.37
N ALA A 142 -10.20 -9.91 -19.46
CA ALA A 142 -10.83 -8.61 -19.46
C ALA A 142 -10.97 -8.07 -18.03
N LEU A 143 -10.65 -6.79 -17.83
CA LEU A 143 -10.84 -6.11 -16.55
C LEU A 143 -12.28 -5.61 -16.41
N PRO A 144 -13.01 -5.96 -15.34
CA PRO A 144 -14.35 -5.42 -15.10
C PRO A 144 -14.33 -3.90 -14.96
N ALA A 145 -15.36 -3.21 -15.47
CA ALA A 145 -15.45 -1.75 -15.41
C ALA A 145 -15.31 -1.19 -13.97
N ALA A 146 -15.92 -1.86 -12.98
CA ALA A 146 -15.79 -1.48 -11.58
C ALA A 146 -14.34 -1.53 -11.07
N MET A 147 -13.55 -2.52 -11.52
CA MET A 147 -12.13 -2.62 -11.19
C MET A 147 -11.32 -1.55 -11.89
N VAL A 148 -11.64 -1.26 -13.16
CA VAL A 148 -11.01 -0.16 -13.92
C VAL A 148 -11.17 1.17 -13.19
N GLU A 149 -12.40 1.52 -12.82
CA GLU A 149 -12.69 2.76 -12.12
C GLU A 149 -12.05 2.81 -10.73
N MET A 150 -11.98 1.68 -10.02
CA MET A 150 -11.29 1.57 -8.73
C MET A 150 -9.78 1.88 -8.80
N MET A 151 -9.15 1.64 -9.95
CA MET A 151 -7.71 1.88 -10.16
C MET A 151 -7.37 3.31 -10.58
N ARG A 152 -8.38 4.17 -10.77
CA ARG A 152 -8.22 5.56 -11.25
C ARG A 152 -8.33 6.55 -10.09
N TRP A 153 -9.21 7.55 -10.20
CA TRP A 153 -9.38 8.63 -9.24
C TRP A 153 -9.50 8.18 -7.77
N PRO A 154 -10.16 7.05 -7.44
CA PRO A 154 -10.17 6.54 -6.08
C PRO A 154 -8.77 6.27 -5.51
N GLN A 155 -7.78 5.84 -6.31
CA GLN A 155 -6.42 5.61 -5.82
C GLN A 155 -5.75 6.90 -5.33
N LEU A 156 -6.00 8.03 -6.01
CA LEU A 156 -5.50 9.34 -5.59
C LEU A 156 -6.14 9.77 -4.27
N ALA A 157 -7.47 9.75 -4.19
CA ALA A 157 -8.21 10.16 -3.00
C ALA A 157 -7.81 9.30 -1.78
N THR A 158 -7.77 7.99 -1.94
CA THR A 158 -7.43 7.07 -0.84
C THR A 158 -5.98 7.21 -0.38
N ALA A 159 -5.03 7.47 -1.27
CA ALA A 159 -3.65 7.73 -0.90
C ALA A 159 -3.48 9.05 -0.13
N LEU A 160 -4.18 10.11 -0.54
CA LEU A 160 -4.16 11.40 0.15
C LEU A 160 -4.76 11.29 1.56
N ILE A 161 -5.94 10.66 1.69
CA ILE A 161 -6.59 10.45 2.99
C ILE A 161 -5.69 9.58 3.89
N GLY A 162 -5.14 8.49 3.35
CA GLY A 162 -4.22 7.64 4.10
C GLY A 162 -2.97 8.37 4.57
N GLY A 163 -2.39 9.22 3.72
CA GLY A 163 -1.25 10.07 4.08
C GLY A 163 -1.59 11.09 5.16
N ALA A 164 -2.78 11.71 5.10
CA ALA A 164 -3.25 12.62 6.16
C ALA A 164 -3.40 11.89 7.51
N ILE A 165 -4.00 10.71 7.50
CA ILE A 165 -4.14 9.85 8.70
C ILE A 165 -2.76 9.50 9.25
N ALA A 166 -1.82 9.06 8.41
CA ALA A 166 -0.48 8.66 8.84
C ALA A 166 0.31 9.81 9.47
N LEU A 167 0.32 10.99 8.82
CA LEU A 167 1.01 12.16 9.36
C LEU A 167 0.37 12.66 10.66
N GLY A 168 -0.96 12.66 10.76
CA GLY A 168 -1.67 13.02 11.98
C GLY A 168 -1.38 12.05 13.13
N THR A 169 -1.31 10.75 12.82
CA THR A 169 -1.01 9.70 13.80
C THR A 169 0.43 9.79 14.31
N ASP A 170 1.40 9.97 13.42
CA ASP A 170 2.80 10.14 13.79
C ASP A 170 3.03 11.39 14.66
N ALA A 171 2.38 12.51 14.31
CA ALA A 171 2.42 13.73 15.11
C ALA A 171 1.81 13.55 16.51
N LEU A 172 0.70 12.80 16.62
CA LEU A 172 0.08 12.50 17.93
C LEU A 172 0.99 11.63 18.79
N ILE A 173 1.66 10.64 18.20
CA ILE A 173 2.60 9.78 18.91
C ILE A 173 3.80 10.59 19.41
N ALA A 174 4.36 11.48 18.58
CA ALA A 174 5.48 12.34 18.98
C ALA A 174 5.15 13.22 20.19
N ARG A 175 3.99 13.89 20.16
CA ARG A 175 3.53 14.76 21.27
C ARG A 175 3.35 14.01 22.59
N ARG A 176 2.93 12.75 22.55
CA ARG A 176 2.76 11.94 23.76
C ARG A 176 4.08 11.50 24.37
N ALA A 177 5.12 11.33 23.56
CA ALA A 177 6.45 11.02 24.07
C ALA A 177 7.04 12.24 24.79
N GLU A 178 6.87 13.45 24.23
CA GLU A 178 7.37 14.70 24.82
C GLU A 178 6.68 15.09 26.14
N GLY A 179 5.42 14.68 26.35
CA GLY A 179 4.68 14.95 27.59
C GLY A 179 4.89 13.93 28.72
N GLN A 180 5.78 12.95 28.53
CA GLN A 180 6.13 11.93 29.53
C GLN A 180 7.53 12.12 30.13
N ASP A 181 8.27 13.11 29.65
CA ASP A 181 9.56 13.58 30.21
C ASP A 181 9.33 14.76 31.17
#